data_AF-A0A534MB08-F1
#
_entry.id   AF-A0A534MB08-F1
#
_cell.length_a   1.000
_cell.length_b   1.000
_cell.length_c   1.000
_cell.angle_alpha   90.00
_cell.angle_beta   90.00
_cell.angle_gamma   90.00
#
_symmetry.space_group_name_H-M   'P 1'
#
loop_
_entity.id
_entity.type
_entity.pdbx_description
1 polymer ?
#
loop_
_entity_poly.entity_id
_entity_poly.type
_entity_poly.pdbx_seq_one_letter_code
_entity_poly.pdbx_strand_id
1 'polypeptide(L)' 'MPTTTIPVKRETWARLRSYRVGGATYDDVLNDLMDDCPPAGFIREHLRRLKEEEFSDWQDVRKRLRL' A
#
# COMPACT_ATOMS: atom_id res chain seq x y z
N MET A 1 -5.40 -13.71 -9.21
CA MET A 1 -5.13 -12.47 -9.97
C MET A 1 -4.00 -12.73 -10.95
N PRO A 2 -3.93 -12.04 -12.10
CA PRO A 2 -2.78 -12.15 -13.00
C PRO A 2 -1.51 -11.68 -12.26
N THR A 3 -0.44 -12.46 -12.36
CA THR A 3 0.85 -12.15 -11.72
C THR A 3 1.84 -11.62 -12.75
N THR A 4 2.73 -10.73 -12.31
CA THR A 4 3.89 -10.29 -13.10
C THR A 4 5.18 -10.69 -12.40
N THR A 5 6.31 -10.61 -13.11
CA THR A 5 7.64 -10.90 -12.56
C THR A 5 8.43 -9.61 -12.41
N ILE A 6 8.98 -9.38 -11.21
CA ILE A 6 9.84 -8.25 -10.91
C ILE A 6 11.25 -8.78 -10.64
N PRO A 7 12.24 -8.49 -11.51
CA PRO A 7 13.62 -8.87 -11.25
C PRO A 7 14.20 -8.04 -10.10
N VAL A 8 14.84 -8.70 -9.14
CA VAL A 8 15.54 -8.05 -8.02
C VAL A 8 16.94 -8.63 -7.88
N LYS A 9 17.83 -7.86 -7.24
CA LYS A 9 19.18 -8.37 -6.89
C LYS A 9 19.07 -9.55 -5.93
N ARG A 10 20.03 -10.47 -6.02
CA ARG A 10 20.09 -11.67 -5.14
C ARG A 10 20.14 -11.31 -3.66
N GLU A 11 20.81 -10.22 -3.31
CA GLU A 11 20.89 -9.68 -1.95
C GLU A 11 19.51 -9.22 -1.45
N THR A 12 18.77 -8.48 -2.27
CA THR A 12 17.40 -8.05 -1.96
C THR A 12 16.49 -9.26 -1.77
N TRP A 13 16.58 -10.27 -2.64
CA TRP A 13 15.82 -11.51 -2.50
C TRP A 13 16.18 -12.28 -1.22
N ALA A 14 17.45 -12.29 -0.82
CA ALA A 14 17.87 -12.88 0.45
C ALA A 14 17.25 -12.16 1.65
N ARG A 15 17.14 -10.83 1.61
CA ARG A 15 16.44 -10.05 2.64
C ARG A 15 14.95 -10.37 2.67
N LEU A 16 14.27 -10.38 1.52
CA LEU A 16 12.84 -10.70 1.43
C LEU A 16 12.50 -12.07 2.04
N ARG A 17 13.39 -13.07 1.91
CA ARG A 17 13.22 -14.38 2.56
C ARG A 17 13.08 -14.29 4.08
N SER A 18 13.77 -13.36 4.73
CA SER A 18 13.71 -13.18 6.18
C SER A 18 12.39 -12.58 6.64
N TYR A 19 11.73 -11.78 5.80
CA TYR A 19 10.41 -11.19 6.08
C TYR A 19 9.26 -12.17 5.87
N ARG A 20 9.49 -13.24 5.09
CA ARG A 20 8.49 -14.25 4.78
C ARG A 20 8.29 -15.23 5.94
N VAL A 21 7.68 -14.76 7.03
CA VAL A 21 7.35 -15.54 8.24
C VAL A 21 5.88 -15.96 8.25
N GLY A 22 5.53 -16.99 9.03
CA GLY A 22 4.13 -17.32 9.34
C GLY A 22 3.27 -17.76 8.15
N GLY A 23 3.86 -18.17 7.02
CA GLY A 23 3.11 -18.59 5.83
C GLY A 23 2.80 -17.46 4.84
N ALA A 24 3.27 -16.24 5.09
CA ALA A 24 3.13 -15.12 4.16
C ALA A 24 3.75 -15.44 2.79
N THR A 25 3.15 -14.91 1.73
CA THR A 25 3.71 -14.91 0.38
C THR A 25 4.65 -13.70 0.21
N TYR A 26 5.43 -13.68 -0.87
CA TYR A 26 6.17 -12.46 -1.19
C TYR A 26 5.26 -11.31 -1.62
N ASP A 27 4.07 -11.62 -2.13
CA ASP A 27 3.10 -10.60 -2.46
C ASP A 27 2.62 -9.89 -1.19
N ASP A 28 2.28 -10.66 -0.14
CA ASP A 28 1.89 -10.11 1.17
C ASP A 28 3.01 -9.23 1.75
N VAL A 29 4.24 -9.77 1.81
CA VAL A 29 5.40 -9.02 2.34
C VAL A 29 5.66 -7.72 1.57
N LEU A 30 5.55 -7.74 0.24
CA LEU A 30 5.77 -6.53 -0.56
C LEU A 30 4.68 -5.50 -0.32
N ASN A 31 3.42 -5.92 -0.21
CA ASN A 31 2.30 -5.02 0.10
C ASN A 31 2.44 -4.41 1.50
N ASP A 32 2.76 -5.22 2.52
CA ASP A 32 3.00 -4.74 3.89
C ASP A 32 4.11 -3.68 3.93
N LEU A 33 5.22 -3.91 3.22
CA LEU A 33 6.33 -2.94 3.15
C LEU A 33 5.96 -1.64 2.42
N MET A 34 5.06 -1.72 1.43
CA MET A 34 4.56 -0.53 0.72
C MET A 34 3.59 0.28 1.60
N ASP A 35 2.77 -0.39 2.39
CA ASP A 35 1.84 0.24 3.31
C ASP A 35 2.57 0.92 4.49
N ASP A 36 3.62 0.29 5.01
CA ASP A 36 4.45 0.84 6.10
C ASP A 36 5.29 2.06 5.66
N CYS A 37 5.75 2.07 4.41
CA CYS A 37 6.63 3.12 3.88
C CYS A 37 6.15 3.63 2.52
N PRO A 38 5.03 4.38 2.50
CA PRO A 38 4.52 4.92 1.25
C PRO A 38 5.50 5.95 0.67
N PRO A 39 5.63 6.03 -0.67
CA PRO A 39 6.51 7.02 -1.30
C PRO A 39 6.16 8.46 -0.89
N ALA A 40 7.17 9.31 -0.71
CA ALA A 40 6.96 10.69 -0.28
C ALA A 40 6.04 11.51 -1.22
N GLY A 41 5.96 11.14 -2.50
CA GLY A 41 5.01 11.74 -3.44
C GLY A 41 3.56 11.34 -3.16
N PHE A 42 3.33 10.07 -2.79
CA PHE A 42 2.02 9.58 -2.37
C PHE A 42 1.51 10.31 -1.13
N ILE A 43 2.37 10.43 -0.10
CA ILE A 43 2.03 11.16 1.13
C ILE A 43 1.70 12.62 0.82
N ARG A 44 2.52 13.29 0.00
CA ARG A 44 2.31 14.70 -0.38
C ARG A 44 0.96 14.92 -1.08
N GLU A 45 0.62 14.04 -2.01
CA GLU A 45 -0.67 14.11 -2.70
C GLU A 45 -1.84 13.85 -1.74
N HIS A 46 -1.70 12.88 -0.83
CA HIS A 46 -2.73 12.59 0.16
C HIS A 46 -2.96 13.80 1.09
N LEU A 47 -1.89 14.45 1.55
CA LEU A 47 -1.99 15.67 2.36
C LEU A 47 -2.59 16.85 1.59
N ARG A 48 -2.27 17.00 0.29
CA ARG A 48 -2.88 18.02 -0.56
C ARG A 48 -4.39 17.84 -0.64
N ARG A 49 -4.86 16.61 -0.88
CA ARG A 49 -6.29 16.28 -0.93
C ARG A 49 -6.99 16.56 0.39
N LEU A 50 -6.42 16.13 1.52
CA LEU A 50 -6.97 16.42 2.84
C LEU A 50 -7.13 17.93 3.10
N LYS A 51 -6.27 18.76 2.50
CA LYS A 51 -6.34 20.22 2.65
C LYS A 51 -7.36 20.87 1.70
N GLU A 52 -7.48 20.35 0.47
CA GLU A 52 -8.24 20.99 -0.60
C GLU A 52 -9.66 20.42 -0.77
N GLU A 53 -9.90 19.18 -0.36
CA GLU A 53 -11.22 18.56 -0.43
C GLU A 53 -12.12 19.08 0.70
N GLU A 54 -13.36 19.39 0.33
CA GLU A 54 -14.38 19.76 1.30
C GLU A 54 -14.72 18.55 2.18
N PHE A 55 -14.59 18.73 3.50
CA PHE A 55 -14.87 17.68 4.46
C PHE A 55 -16.32 17.21 4.29
N SER A 56 -16.50 15.91 4.03
CA SER A 56 -17.80 15.26 4.03
C SER A 56 -17.97 14.46 5.31
N ASP A 57 -19.12 14.60 5.99
CA ASP A 57 -19.45 13.73 7.11
C ASP A 57 -19.46 12.26 6.65
N TRP A 58 -18.98 11.36 7.51
CA TRP A 58 -18.88 9.94 7.20
C TRP A 58 -20.23 9.32 6.82
N GLN A 59 -21.33 9.78 7.41
CA GLN A 59 -22.67 9.31 7.05
C GLN A 59 -23.02 9.61 5.59
N ASP A 60 -22.60 10.76 5.08
CA ASP A 60 -22.88 11.19 3.72
C ASP A 60 -21.93 10.54 2.70
N VAL A 61 -20.67 10.33 3.09
CA VAL A 61 -19.72 9.51 2.32
C VAL A 61 -20.26 8.09 2.16
N ARG A 62 -20.75 7.48 3.25
CA ARG A 62 -21.28 6.12 3.24
C ARG A 62 -22.49 5.97 2.32
N LYS A 63 -23.45 6.90 2.38
CA LYS A 63 -24.61 6.93 1.46
C LYS A 63 -24.17 6.98 -0.01
N ARG A 64 -23.16 7.80 -0.32
CA ARG A 64 -22.62 7.99 -1.69
C ARG A 64 -21.96 6.73 -2.23
N LEU A 65 -21.17 6.04 -1.41
CA LEU A 65 -20.42 4.84 -1.78
C LEU A 65 -21.28 3.55 -1.78
N ARG A 66 -22.53 3.63 -1.31
CA ARG A 66 -23.45 2.48 -1.18
C ARG A 66 -22.87 1.36 -0.30
N LEU A 67 -22.21 1.75 0.79
CA LEU A 67 -21.66 0.89 1.83
C LEU A 67 -22.60 0.75 3.04
#